data_AF-A0A7W4DXP7-F1
#
_entry.id   AF-A0A7W4DXP7-F1
#
_cell.length_a   1.000
_cell.length_b   1.000
_cell.length_c   1.000
_cell.angle_alpha   90.00
_cell.angle_beta   90.00
_cell.angle_gamma   90.00
#
_symmetry.space_group_name_H-M   'P 1'
#
loop_
_entity.id
_entity.type
_entity.pdbx_description
1 polymer ?
#
loop_
_entity_poly.entity_id
_entity_poly.type
_entity_poly.pdbx_seq_one_letter_code
_entity_poly.pdbx_strand_id
1 'polypeptide(L)'
;ESAPLPFGVPREKYWEGVNDRVSVESLLDKAVSLGDAMDFVLSDDPRTKLPSRYAGEDPISFFPTNRVFQTYDRERMKATYPAQFTDSLGAGIEYELPEGGMYKNGFLVYGLVNGNKWARPLYFSPMMPEDMMWGLNRHFARCGLVQGVEPVTHDAGVPMVDTAASWRDLMELYSYRSIADSGVYIDETCRRMLPFYVSAFAETARALYAYGQRDRAWALVQKVFEAVPPRAAGWSYEWIDLVALCFDLGNRDAGHAALMGFAKENIETLAFEQRLRPGLQGVSTTEISLAYSLLGALHRVAARYGDSEAQAAIEAVLE
;
A
#
# COMPACT_ATOMS: atom_id res chain seq x y z
N GLU A 1 -15.39 -12.64 -20.94
CA GLU A 1 -15.86 -12.95 -19.58
C GLU A 1 -14.83 -13.87 -18.92
N SER A 2 -14.48 -13.64 -17.66
CA SER A 2 -13.51 -14.49 -16.94
C SER A 2 -14.24 -15.60 -16.19
N ALA A 3 -13.64 -16.79 -16.11
CA ALA A 3 -14.12 -17.85 -15.21
C ALA A 3 -14.13 -17.35 -13.75
N PRO A 4 -15.05 -17.85 -12.90
CA PRO A 4 -15.09 -17.52 -11.47
C PRO A 4 -13.81 -17.99 -10.77
N LEU A 5 -13.38 -17.27 -9.74
CA LEU A 5 -12.24 -17.70 -8.94
C LEU A 5 -12.64 -18.95 -8.13
N PRO A 6 -11.86 -20.05 -8.15
CA PRO A 6 -12.14 -21.20 -7.30
C PRO A 6 -12.01 -20.81 -5.82
N PHE A 7 -13.13 -20.65 -5.14
CA PHE A 7 -13.17 -20.20 -3.74
C PHE A 7 -12.75 -21.28 -2.73
N GLY A 8 -12.93 -22.56 -3.08
CA GLY A 8 -12.49 -23.69 -2.26
C GLY A 8 -13.25 -23.91 -0.94
N VAL A 9 -14.09 -22.96 -0.49
CA VAL A 9 -14.84 -23.04 0.77
C VAL A 9 -16.33 -23.28 0.47
N PRO A 10 -16.94 -24.37 0.98
CA PRO A 10 -18.37 -24.65 0.81
C PRO A 10 -19.27 -23.58 1.43
N ARG A 11 -20.47 -23.38 0.87
CA ARG A 11 -21.38 -22.27 1.22
C ARG A 11 -21.79 -22.29 2.69
N GLU A 12 -22.08 -23.47 3.19
CA GLU A 12 -22.48 -23.76 4.57
C GLU A 12 -21.40 -23.43 5.60
N LYS A 13 -20.13 -23.37 5.19
CA LYS A 13 -18.99 -23.08 6.07
C LYS A 13 -18.77 -21.59 6.30
N TYR A 14 -19.60 -20.74 5.72
CA TYR A 14 -19.59 -19.29 5.95
C TYR A 14 -20.98 -18.67 6.09
N TRP A 15 -22.00 -19.47 6.41
CA TRP A 15 -23.30 -18.95 6.85
C TRP A 15 -23.17 -18.10 8.11
N GLU A 16 -24.15 -17.24 8.36
CA GLU A 16 -24.23 -16.46 9.60
C GLU A 16 -24.14 -17.39 10.82
N GLY A 17 -23.31 -17.04 11.82
CA GLY A 17 -23.02 -17.90 12.97
C GLY A 17 -21.92 -18.94 12.74
N VAL A 18 -21.58 -19.28 11.49
CA VAL A 18 -20.58 -20.31 11.16
C VAL A 18 -19.24 -19.67 10.81
N ASN A 19 -18.18 -20.02 11.53
CA ASN A 19 -16.83 -19.51 11.33
C ASN A 19 -16.78 -17.96 11.32
N ASP A 20 -17.60 -17.30 12.14
CA ASP A 20 -17.55 -15.84 12.32
C ASP A 20 -16.19 -15.38 12.84
N ARG A 21 -15.55 -16.23 13.63
CA ARG A 21 -14.15 -16.15 14.03
C ARG A 21 -13.50 -17.52 13.91
N VAL A 22 -12.29 -17.56 13.38
CA VAL A 22 -11.43 -18.74 13.34
C VAL A 22 -10.18 -18.42 14.13
N SER A 23 -9.90 -19.19 15.18
CA SER A 23 -8.70 -18.97 16.00
C SER A 23 -7.44 -19.40 15.25
N VAL A 24 -6.29 -18.84 15.61
CA VAL A 24 -4.98 -19.30 15.16
C VAL A 24 -4.20 -19.64 16.41
N GLU A 25 -3.91 -20.93 16.58
CA GLU A 25 -3.21 -21.47 17.73
C GLU A 25 -1.84 -21.98 17.29
N SER A 26 -0.82 -21.84 18.14
CA SER A 26 0.53 -22.36 17.87
C SER A 26 0.73 -23.72 18.54
N LEU A 27 -0.13 -24.70 18.22
CA LEU A 27 -0.03 -26.05 18.78
C LEU A 27 1.04 -26.91 18.09
N LEU A 28 1.43 -26.53 16.87
CA LEU A 28 2.46 -27.20 16.10
C LEU A 28 3.63 -26.24 15.82
N ASP A 29 4.85 -26.69 16.13
CA ASP A 29 6.09 -25.95 15.88
C ASP A 29 6.60 -26.03 14.42
N LYS A 30 5.73 -26.44 13.49
CA LYS A 30 6.08 -26.62 12.07
C LYS A 30 5.02 -26.03 11.16
N ALA A 31 5.47 -25.59 9.98
CA ALA A 31 4.58 -25.18 8.92
C ALA A 31 3.78 -26.37 8.37
N VAL A 32 2.52 -26.14 8.02
CA VAL A 32 1.63 -27.14 7.40
C VAL A 32 1.18 -26.66 6.03
N SER A 33 0.78 -27.60 5.15
CA SER A 33 0.18 -27.24 3.87
C SER A 33 -1.07 -26.40 4.11
N LEU A 34 -1.23 -25.28 3.39
CA LEU A 34 -2.42 -24.45 3.45
C LEU A 34 -3.68 -25.26 3.10
N GLY A 35 -3.58 -26.24 2.19
CA GLY A 35 -4.68 -27.15 1.87
C GLY A 35 -5.11 -27.97 3.08
N ASP A 36 -4.16 -28.64 3.74
CA ASP A 36 -4.43 -29.47 4.91
C ASP A 36 -4.96 -28.62 6.09
N ALA A 37 -4.44 -27.40 6.24
CA ALA A 37 -4.89 -26.46 7.25
C ALA A 37 -6.34 -26.02 7.02
N MET A 38 -6.71 -25.74 5.76
CA MET A 38 -8.09 -25.41 5.39
C MET A 38 -9.02 -26.61 5.61
N ASP A 39 -8.60 -27.82 5.21
CA ASP A 39 -9.39 -29.04 5.43
C ASP A 39 -9.62 -29.31 6.92
N PHE A 40 -8.60 -29.07 7.76
CA PHE A 40 -8.71 -29.17 9.22
C PHE A 40 -9.76 -28.20 9.79
N VAL A 41 -9.70 -26.92 9.40
CA VAL A 41 -10.63 -25.88 9.85
C VAL A 41 -12.06 -26.21 9.38
N LEU A 42 -12.21 -26.67 8.14
CA LEU A 42 -13.50 -26.97 7.51
C LEU A 42 -14.13 -28.29 7.99
N SER A 43 -13.37 -29.17 8.64
CA SER A 43 -13.88 -30.43 9.18
C SER A 43 -14.99 -30.22 10.22
N ASP A 44 -15.97 -31.13 10.25
CA ASP A 44 -17.02 -31.20 11.28
C ASP A 44 -16.64 -32.11 12.45
N ASP A 45 -15.45 -32.70 12.43
CA ASP A 45 -14.95 -33.54 13.53
C ASP A 45 -14.76 -32.69 14.80
N PRO A 46 -15.40 -33.04 15.93
CA PRO A 46 -15.23 -32.30 17.18
C PRO A 46 -13.78 -32.16 17.65
N ARG A 47 -12.88 -33.06 17.23
CA ARG A 47 -11.45 -33.03 17.58
C ARG A 47 -10.68 -31.91 16.86
N THR A 48 -11.24 -31.31 15.81
CA THR A 48 -10.65 -30.16 15.11
C THR A 48 -11.24 -28.83 15.59
N LYS A 49 -11.96 -28.83 16.70
CA LYS A 49 -12.59 -27.64 17.29
C LYS A 49 -12.07 -27.37 18.70
N LEU A 50 -12.01 -26.10 19.07
CA LEU A 50 -11.79 -25.67 20.45
C LEU A 50 -13.14 -25.57 21.18
N PRO A 51 -13.23 -25.99 22.45
CA PRO A 51 -14.41 -25.72 23.24
C PRO A 51 -14.59 -24.19 23.37
N SER A 52 -15.83 -23.70 23.26
CA SER A 52 -16.08 -22.28 23.51
C SER A 52 -15.76 -21.92 24.97
N ARG A 53 -15.28 -20.70 25.17
CA ARG A 53 -15.02 -20.13 26.51
C ARG A 53 -16.33 -19.72 27.21
N TYR A 54 -17.43 -19.63 26.48
CA TYR A 54 -18.74 -19.26 26.99
C TYR A 54 -19.69 -20.46 26.97
N ALA A 55 -20.41 -20.65 28.07
CA ALA A 55 -21.34 -21.77 28.20
C ALA A 55 -22.52 -21.61 27.23
N GLY A 56 -22.79 -22.65 26.43
CA GLY A 56 -23.90 -22.67 25.48
C GLY A 56 -23.56 -22.13 24.08
N GLU A 57 -22.31 -21.72 23.84
CA GLU A 57 -21.83 -21.37 22.50
C GLU A 57 -21.22 -22.56 21.78
N ASP A 58 -21.29 -22.52 20.45
CA ASP A 58 -20.74 -23.56 19.59
C ASP A 58 -19.20 -23.60 19.66
N PRO A 59 -18.58 -24.79 19.47
CA PRO A 59 -17.13 -24.92 19.37
C PRO A 59 -16.53 -24.03 18.27
N ILE A 60 -15.33 -23.52 18.52
CA ILE A 60 -14.65 -22.58 17.64
C ILE A 60 -13.69 -23.34 16.71
N SER A 61 -13.77 -23.10 15.41
CA SER A 61 -12.79 -23.61 14.44
C SER A 61 -11.45 -22.90 14.61
N PHE A 62 -10.34 -23.62 14.40
CA PHE A 62 -9.01 -23.02 14.56
C PHE A 62 -7.97 -23.60 13.61
N PHE A 63 -6.95 -22.80 13.30
CA PHE A 63 -5.71 -23.27 12.69
C PHE A 63 -4.78 -23.79 13.78
N PRO A 64 -4.18 -25.00 13.64
CA PRO A 64 -3.31 -25.59 14.66
C PRO A 64 -1.87 -25.04 14.64
N THR A 65 -1.56 -24.15 13.70
CA THR A 65 -0.32 -23.39 13.62
C THR A 65 -0.58 -22.06 12.93
N ASN A 66 0.26 -21.05 13.21
CA ASN A 66 0.27 -19.79 12.48
C ASN A 66 1.12 -19.84 11.19
N ARG A 67 1.83 -20.95 10.93
CA ARG A 67 2.69 -21.08 9.75
C ARG A 67 2.08 -22.05 8.75
N VAL A 68 1.72 -21.55 7.58
CA VAL A 68 1.18 -22.36 6.48
C VAL A 68 1.98 -22.16 5.21
N PHE A 69 2.04 -23.15 4.34
CA PHE A 69 2.73 -23.04 3.06
C PHE A 69 1.89 -23.55 1.90
N GLN A 70 2.13 -23.01 0.71
CA GLN A 70 1.50 -23.48 -0.52
C GLN A 70 2.56 -23.72 -1.60
N THR A 71 2.52 -24.91 -2.19
CA THR A 71 3.33 -25.23 -3.37
C THR A 71 2.67 -24.74 -4.65
N TYR A 72 3.46 -24.56 -5.70
CA TYR A 72 3.00 -24.02 -6.98
C TYR A 72 3.70 -24.68 -8.17
N ASP A 73 3.08 -24.55 -9.33
CA ASP A 73 3.70 -24.91 -10.61
C ASP A 73 4.61 -23.75 -11.05
N ARG A 74 5.93 -23.98 -11.08
CA ARG A 74 6.93 -22.95 -11.38
C ARG A 74 6.76 -22.33 -12.77
N GLU A 75 6.39 -23.13 -13.77
CA GLU A 75 6.24 -22.65 -15.14
C GLU A 75 4.98 -21.80 -15.28
N ARG A 76 3.89 -22.21 -14.62
CA ARG A 76 2.69 -21.36 -14.51
C ARG A 76 2.99 -20.05 -13.78
N MET A 77 3.78 -20.08 -12.70
CA MET A 77 4.15 -18.87 -11.97
C MET A 77 4.86 -17.87 -12.87
N LYS A 78 5.90 -18.32 -13.60
CA LYS A 78 6.65 -17.47 -14.54
C LYS A 78 5.80 -16.92 -15.69
N ALA A 79 4.75 -17.63 -16.08
CA ALA A 79 3.82 -17.17 -17.12
C ALA A 79 2.81 -16.14 -16.60
N THR A 80 2.48 -16.18 -15.30
CA THR A 80 1.42 -15.35 -14.69
C THR A 80 1.98 -14.11 -13.99
N TYR A 81 3.13 -14.23 -13.34
CA TYR A 81 3.71 -13.20 -12.48
C TYR A 81 4.98 -12.59 -13.10
N PRO A 82 5.33 -11.35 -12.74
CA PRO A 82 6.51 -10.67 -13.28
C PRO A 82 7.82 -11.44 -13.06
N ALA A 83 8.73 -11.33 -14.02
CA ALA A 83 10.09 -11.90 -13.91
C ALA A 83 10.81 -11.41 -12.63
N GLN A 84 10.62 -10.13 -12.28
CA GLN A 84 11.13 -9.48 -11.07
C GLN A 84 10.85 -10.28 -9.78
N PHE A 85 9.74 -11.03 -9.74
CA PHE A 85 9.32 -11.81 -8.57
C PHE A 85 9.43 -13.33 -8.77
N THR A 86 9.66 -13.79 -10.00
CA THR A 86 9.67 -15.23 -10.32
C THR A 86 11.07 -15.81 -10.56
N ASP A 87 12.10 -14.96 -10.68
CA ASP A 87 13.47 -15.42 -10.90
C ASP A 87 14.07 -16.16 -9.70
N SER A 88 13.59 -15.87 -8.48
CA SER A 88 14.09 -16.44 -7.22
C SER A 88 13.08 -17.35 -6.51
N LEU A 89 12.20 -18.02 -7.27
CA LEU A 89 11.16 -18.90 -6.69
C LEU A 89 11.75 -20.08 -5.90
N GLY A 90 11.37 -20.14 -4.62
CA GLY A 90 11.60 -21.26 -3.71
C GLY A 90 10.76 -22.50 -4.02
N ALA A 91 10.66 -23.42 -3.06
CA ALA A 91 9.85 -24.65 -3.23
C ALA A 91 8.34 -24.42 -2.99
N GLY A 92 7.99 -23.33 -2.31
CA GLY A 92 6.63 -22.93 -1.97
C GLY A 92 6.63 -21.51 -1.41
N ILE A 93 5.44 -20.95 -1.18
CA ILE A 93 5.27 -19.69 -0.46
C ILE A 93 4.81 -20.02 0.95
N GLU A 94 5.52 -19.48 1.95
CA GLU A 94 5.11 -19.53 3.36
C GLU A 94 4.31 -18.27 3.69
N TYR A 95 3.22 -18.45 4.44
CA TYR A 95 2.39 -17.38 4.99
C TYR A 95 2.41 -17.49 6.51
N GLU A 96 2.39 -16.33 7.14
CA GLU A 96 2.23 -16.19 8.59
C GLU A 96 0.82 -15.68 8.87
N LEU A 97 -0.02 -16.54 9.45
CA LEU A 97 -1.36 -16.20 9.87
C LEU A 97 -1.30 -15.29 11.10
N PRO A 98 -2.21 -14.31 11.24
CA PRO A 98 -2.21 -13.40 12.37
C PRO A 98 -2.51 -14.15 13.67
N GLU A 99 -1.76 -13.82 14.73
CA GLU A 99 -1.96 -14.38 16.06
C GLU A 99 -3.34 -14.02 16.63
N GLY A 100 -3.93 -14.93 17.41
CA GLY A 100 -5.23 -14.71 18.05
C GLY A 100 -6.45 -14.89 17.13
N GLY A 101 -6.21 -15.15 15.84
CA GLY A 101 -7.23 -15.56 14.89
C GLY A 101 -7.64 -14.50 13.87
N MET A 102 -8.60 -14.87 13.04
CA MET A 102 -9.16 -14.04 11.98
C MET A 102 -10.68 -14.04 12.06
N TYR A 103 -11.30 -12.96 11.62
CA TYR A 103 -12.73 -12.97 11.34
C TYR A 103 -13.01 -13.76 10.06
N LYS A 104 -14.29 -14.06 9.82
CA LYS A 104 -14.76 -14.77 8.63
C LYS A 104 -14.17 -14.25 7.33
N ASN A 105 -14.09 -12.92 7.14
CA ASN A 105 -13.49 -12.33 5.94
C ASN A 105 -12.03 -12.74 5.74
N GLY A 106 -11.19 -12.71 6.78
CA GLY A 106 -9.80 -13.16 6.70
C GLY A 106 -9.65 -14.66 6.46
N PHE A 107 -10.45 -15.47 7.15
CA PHE A 107 -10.52 -16.91 6.88
C PHE A 107 -10.87 -17.20 5.41
N LEU A 108 -11.85 -16.49 4.86
CA LEU A 108 -12.27 -16.64 3.46
C LEU A 108 -11.23 -16.12 2.47
N VAL A 109 -10.39 -15.15 2.84
CA VAL A 109 -9.21 -14.76 2.04
C VAL A 109 -8.25 -15.94 1.89
N TYR A 110 -7.96 -16.68 2.96
CA TYR A 110 -7.13 -17.89 2.86
C TYR A 110 -7.81 -19.02 2.09
N GLY A 111 -9.15 -19.08 2.09
CA GLY A 111 -9.92 -19.91 1.17
C GLY A 111 -9.66 -19.56 -0.30
N LEU A 112 -9.73 -18.27 -0.66
CA LEU A 112 -9.40 -17.78 -2.00
C LEU A 112 -7.95 -18.10 -2.39
N VAL A 113 -6.99 -17.86 -1.50
CA VAL A 113 -5.57 -18.17 -1.75
C VAL A 113 -5.38 -19.68 -1.98
N ASN A 114 -5.99 -20.51 -1.13
CA ASN A 114 -5.92 -21.97 -1.24
C ASN A 114 -6.52 -22.48 -2.56
N GLY A 115 -7.71 -22.00 -2.91
CA GLY A 115 -8.41 -22.42 -4.12
C GLY A 115 -7.76 -21.90 -5.40
N ASN A 116 -7.22 -20.68 -5.38
CA ASN A 116 -6.55 -20.06 -6.53
C ASN A 116 -5.24 -20.77 -6.89
N LYS A 117 -4.48 -21.29 -5.93
CA LYS A 117 -3.17 -21.96 -6.14
C LYS A 117 -2.22 -21.17 -7.03
N TRP A 118 -2.18 -19.84 -6.86
CA TRP A 118 -1.40 -18.93 -7.69
C TRP A 118 -1.67 -19.03 -9.21
N ALA A 119 -2.88 -19.46 -9.60
CA ALA A 119 -3.27 -19.48 -11.01
C ALA A 119 -3.55 -18.07 -11.54
N ARG A 120 -3.91 -17.12 -10.66
CA ARG A 120 -4.26 -15.74 -11.00
C ARG A 120 -3.69 -14.77 -9.97
N PRO A 121 -3.26 -13.56 -10.38
CA PRO A 121 -2.88 -12.51 -9.46
C PRO A 121 -4.06 -12.11 -8.58
N LEU A 122 -3.78 -11.88 -7.29
CA LEU A 122 -4.71 -11.31 -6.33
C LEU A 122 -4.28 -9.88 -6.04
N TYR A 123 -5.24 -8.97 -5.89
CA TYR A 123 -4.96 -7.56 -5.63
C TYR A 123 -5.73 -7.07 -4.42
N PHE A 124 -5.08 -6.21 -3.65
CA PHE A 124 -5.62 -5.52 -2.50
C PHE A 124 -5.68 -4.01 -2.73
N SER A 125 -6.70 -3.39 -2.14
CA SER A 125 -6.78 -1.94 -2.07
C SER A 125 -5.70 -1.42 -1.11
N PRO A 126 -4.98 -0.34 -1.47
CA PRO A 126 -4.01 0.28 -0.57
C PRO A 126 -4.67 0.95 0.64
N MET A 127 -6.00 1.15 0.62
CA MET A 127 -6.76 1.77 1.70
C MET A 127 -7.16 0.80 2.81
N MET A 128 -6.85 -0.48 2.64
CA MET A 128 -7.22 -1.48 3.61
C MET A 128 -6.29 -1.38 4.83
N PRO A 129 -6.81 -1.40 6.06
CA PRO A 129 -5.96 -1.38 7.24
C PRO A 129 -5.16 -2.69 7.34
N GLU A 130 -4.01 -2.63 8.02
CA GLU A 130 -3.05 -3.74 8.07
C GLU A 130 -3.65 -5.01 8.69
N ASP A 131 -4.51 -4.87 9.71
CA ASP A 131 -5.22 -5.98 10.35
C ASP A 131 -6.14 -6.74 9.39
N MET A 132 -6.65 -6.07 8.36
CA MET A 132 -7.45 -6.68 7.29
C MET A 132 -6.61 -7.26 6.15
N MET A 133 -5.27 -7.12 6.18
CA MET A 133 -4.36 -7.77 5.23
C MET A 133 -4.07 -9.23 5.60
N TRP A 134 -4.43 -9.63 6.82
CA TRP A 134 -4.38 -11.02 7.30
C TRP A 134 -3.00 -11.69 7.14
N GLY A 135 -1.91 -10.93 7.26
CA GLY A 135 -0.53 -11.41 7.10
C GLY A 135 -0.03 -11.47 5.65
N LEU A 136 -0.87 -11.16 4.66
CA LEU A 136 -0.47 -11.15 3.25
C LEU A 136 0.37 -9.92 2.86
N ASN A 137 0.45 -8.90 3.71
CA ASN A 137 1.19 -7.66 3.46
C ASN A 137 2.70 -7.87 3.23
N ARG A 138 3.25 -8.99 3.68
CA ARG A 138 4.63 -9.43 3.41
C ARG A 138 4.86 -9.94 1.97
N HIS A 139 3.79 -10.04 1.20
CA HIS A 139 3.78 -10.49 -0.19
C HIS A 139 3.29 -9.39 -1.13
N PHE A 140 3.14 -8.15 -0.64
CA PHE A 140 2.55 -7.07 -1.44
C PHE A 140 3.61 -6.37 -2.27
N ALA A 141 3.35 -6.24 -3.57
CA ALA A 141 4.05 -5.30 -4.43
C ALA A 141 3.08 -4.30 -5.04
N ARG A 142 3.44 -3.03 -5.05
CA ARG A 142 2.67 -1.98 -5.71
C ARG A 142 2.57 -2.28 -7.20
N CYS A 143 1.34 -2.25 -7.71
CA CYS A 143 1.01 -2.33 -9.13
C CYS A 143 0.06 -1.16 -9.46
N GLY A 144 0.62 -0.04 -9.93
CA GLY A 144 -0.15 1.17 -10.18
C GLY A 144 -0.81 1.67 -8.88
N LEU A 145 -2.14 1.72 -8.82
CA LEU A 145 -2.85 2.13 -7.60
C LEU A 145 -3.11 1.00 -6.59
N VAL A 146 -2.92 -0.25 -6.96
CA VAL A 146 -3.27 -1.42 -6.13
C VAL A 146 -2.02 -2.12 -5.61
N GLN A 147 -2.21 -3.04 -4.66
CA GLN A 147 -1.17 -3.91 -4.15
C GLN A 147 -1.40 -5.32 -4.68
N GLY A 148 -0.49 -5.84 -5.50
CA GLY A 148 -0.52 -7.23 -5.98
C GLY A 148 0.06 -8.17 -4.93
N VAL A 149 -0.54 -9.35 -4.77
CA VAL A 149 0.03 -10.46 -3.98
C VAL A 149 1.00 -11.22 -4.87
N GLU A 150 2.28 -11.02 -4.62
CA GLU A 150 3.39 -11.55 -5.41
C GLU A 150 4.07 -12.73 -4.70
N PRO A 151 4.72 -13.64 -5.43
CA PRO A 151 5.36 -14.84 -4.87
C PRO A 151 6.73 -14.53 -4.23
N VAL A 152 6.79 -13.48 -3.43
CA VAL A 152 7.94 -13.02 -2.67
C VAL A 152 7.57 -12.86 -1.21
N THR A 153 8.55 -12.93 -0.32
CA THR A 153 8.36 -12.62 1.09
C THR A 153 9.35 -11.54 1.49
N HIS A 154 8.84 -10.47 2.07
CA HIS A 154 9.65 -9.38 2.63
C HIS A 154 9.14 -9.00 4.02
N ASP A 155 9.94 -8.25 4.78
CA ASP A 155 9.49 -7.72 6.06
C ASP A 155 8.28 -6.80 5.85
N ALA A 156 7.32 -6.85 6.78
CA ALA A 156 6.14 -6.00 6.73
C ALA A 156 6.56 -4.52 6.69
N GLY A 157 5.96 -3.74 5.79
CA GLY A 157 6.27 -2.33 5.61
C GLY A 157 7.50 -2.05 4.73
N VAL A 158 8.23 -3.07 4.25
CA VAL A 158 9.23 -2.87 3.19
C VAL A 158 8.48 -2.67 1.86
N PRO A 159 8.56 -1.49 1.23
CA PRO A 159 7.82 -1.25 -0.01
C PRO A 159 8.45 -2.03 -1.16
N MET A 160 7.63 -2.81 -1.85
CA MET A 160 7.97 -3.47 -3.11
C MET A 160 7.12 -2.90 -4.23
N VAL A 161 7.66 -2.84 -5.45
CA VAL A 161 6.94 -2.31 -6.62
C VAL A 161 7.17 -3.23 -7.82
N ASP A 162 6.08 -3.65 -8.46
CA ASP A 162 6.13 -4.16 -9.83
C ASP A 162 6.37 -2.97 -10.76
N THR A 163 7.63 -2.77 -11.12
CA THR A 163 8.00 -1.59 -11.91
C THR A 163 7.46 -1.64 -13.33
N ALA A 164 7.28 -2.83 -13.91
CA ALA A 164 6.80 -2.98 -15.27
C ALA A 164 5.29 -2.73 -15.36
N ALA A 165 4.51 -3.37 -14.48
CA ALA A 165 3.07 -3.16 -14.46
C ALA A 165 2.72 -1.75 -13.98
N SER A 166 3.40 -1.23 -12.95
CA SER A 166 3.15 0.14 -12.48
C SER A 166 3.49 1.19 -13.54
N TRP A 167 4.58 1.01 -14.30
CA TRP A 167 4.90 1.87 -15.43
C TRP A 167 3.76 1.87 -16.45
N ARG A 168 3.36 0.69 -16.96
CA ARG A 168 2.28 0.54 -17.93
C ARG A 168 1.01 1.22 -17.42
N ASP A 169 0.64 0.94 -16.18
CA ASP A 169 -0.60 1.42 -15.60
C ASP A 169 -0.61 2.95 -15.48
N LEU A 170 0.44 3.53 -14.89
CA LEU A 170 0.52 4.97 -14.64
C LEU A 170 0.78 5.79 -15.92
N MET A 171 1.56 5.26 -16.86
CA MET A 171 1.98 6.01 -18.04
C MET A 171 1.04 5.81 -19.25
N GLU A 172 0.43 4.62 -19.37
CA GLU A 172 -0.21 4.20 -20.62
C GLU A 172 -1.71 3.89 -20.44
N LEU A 173 -2.09 3.25 -19.33
CA LEU A 173 -3.45 2.73 -19.15
C LEU A 173 -4.39 3.70 -18.41
N TYR A 174 -3.93 4.31 -17.32
CA TYR A 174 -4.77 5.16 -16.49
C TYR A 174 -5.11 6.47 -17.19
N SER A 175 -6.33 6.97 -16.91
CA SER A 175 -6.82 8.24 -17.44
C SER A 175 -7.05 9.23 -16.30
N TYR A 176 -6.24 10.28 -16.29
CA TYR A 176 -6.30 11.36 -15.30
C TYR A 176 -7.32 12.45 -15.65
N ARG A 177 -7.93 12.36 -16.85
CA ARG A 177 -9.01 13.22 -17.34
C ARG A 177 -8.74 14.70 -17.02
N SER A 178 -9.68 15.35 -16.32
CA SER A 178 -9.68 16.79 -16.07
C SER A 178 -9.02 17.19 -14.75
N ILE A 179 -8.25 16.30 -14.09
CA ILE A 179 -7.56 16.65 -12.83
C ILE A 179 -6.64 17.87 -13.01
N ALA A 180 -5.98 17.96 -14.17
CA ALA A 180 -5.13 19.10 -14.49
C ALA A 180 -5.89 20.32 -15.02
N ASP A 181 -7.19 20.25 -15.30
CA ASP A 181 -7.93 21.41 -15.83
C ASP A 181 -8.25 22.40 -14.71
N SER A 182 -7.69 23.61 -14.77
CA SER A 182 -7.97 24.67 -13.79
C SER A 182 -9.42 25.18 -13.81
N GLY A 183 -10.16 24.92 -14.89
CA GLY A 183 -11.59 25.22 -14.99
C GLY A 183 -12.48 24.18 -14.29
N VAL A 184 -11.93 23.05 -13.85
CA VAL A 184 -12.68 21.99 -13.18
C VAL A 184 -12.52 22.09 -11.67
N TYR A 185 -13.67 22.24 -10.99
CA TYR A 185 -13.72 22.12 -9.54
C TYR A 185 -13.65 20.64 -9.14
N ILE A 186 -12.61 20.30 -8.38
CA ILE A 186 -12.46 18.99 -7.77
C ILE A 186 -13.10 19.06 -6.38
N ASP A 187 -14.19 18.33 -6.16
CA ASP A 187 -14.83 18.28 -4.85
C ASP A 187 -13.95 17.57 -3.82
N GLU A 188 -14.29 17.73 -2.54
CA GLU A 188 -13.49 17.20 -1.45
C GLU A 188 -13.33 15.68 -1.48
N THR A 189 -14.36 14.95 -1.90
CA THR A 189 -14.30 13.48 -1.99
C THR A 189 -13.29 13.05 -3.04
N CYS A 190 -13.30 13.69 -4.21
CA CYS A 190 -12.34 13.43 -5.27
C CYS A 190 -10.92 13.89 -4.90
N ARG A 191 -10.77 15.06 -4.25
CA ARG A 191 -9.47 15.59 -3.81
C ARG A 191 -8.77 14.63 -2.87
N ARG A 192 -9.50 14.06 -1.90
CA ARG A 192 -8.97 13.06 -0.95
C ARG A 192 -8.44 11.78 -1.60
N MET A 193 -8.80 11.53 -2.86
CA MET A 193 -8.30 10.37 -3.61
C MET A 193 -7.02 10.67 -4.40
N LEU A 194 -6.68 11.94 -4.64
CA LEU A 194 -5.52 12.32 -5.45
C LEU A 194 -4.17 11.91 -4.83
N PRO A 195 -3.95 11.97 -3.51
CA PRO A 195 -2.70 11.51 -2.90
C PRO A 195 -2.34 10.06 -3.22
N PHE A 196 -3.32 9.17 -3.43
CA PHE A 196 -3.04 7.78 -3.82
C PHE A 196 -2.38 7.67 -5.21
N TYR A 197 -2.72 8.56 -6.14
CA TYR A 197 -2.02 8.65 -7.42
C TYR A 197 -0.60 9.15 -7.22
N VAL A 198 -0.42 10.23 -6.45
CA VAL A 198 0.91 10.82 -6.18
C VAL A 198 1.83 9.78 -5.51
N SER A 199 1.35 9.05 -4.50
CA SER A 199 2.08 7.97 -3.84
C SER A 199 2.45 6.85 -4.84
N ALA A 200 1.53 6.42 -5.71
CA ALA A 200 1.83 5.40 -6.71
C ALA A 200 2.94 5.85 -7.68
N PHE A 201 2.92 7.10 -8.13
CA PHE A 201 3.99 7.68 -8.95
C PHE A 201 5.31 7.78 -8.18
N ALA A 202 5.29 8.28 -6.94
CA ALA A 202 6.47 8.44 -6.11
C ALA A 202 7.17 7.10 -5.83
N GLU A 203 6.41 6.09 -5.41
CA GLU A 203 6.92 4.74 -5.14
C GLU A 203 7.49 4.10 -6.41
N THR A 204 6.79 4.22 -7.55
CA THR A 204 7.25 3.65 -8.82
C THR A 204 8.49 4.36 -9.36
N ALA A 205 8.54 5.69 -9.30
CA ALA A 205 9.71 6.47 -9.73
C ALA A 205 10.93 6.15 -8.87
N ARG A 206 10.75 6.03 -7.55
CA ARG A 206 11.80 5.62 -6.62
C ARG A 206 12.33 4.21 -6.93
N ALA A 207 11.43 3.26 -7.15
CA ALA A 207 11.82 1.89 -7.49
C ALA A 207 12.62 1.84 -8.80
N LEU A 208 12.15 2.52 -9.85
CA LEU A 208 12.87 2.62 -11.12
C LEU A 208 14.23 3.31 -10.98
N TYR A 209 14.32 4.36 -10.17
CA TYR A 209 15.59 5.02 -9.84
C TYR A 209 16.56 4.04 -9.16
N ALA A 210 16.10 3.26 -8.19
CA ALA A 210 16.90 2.26 -7.49
C ALA A 210 17.41 1.15 -8.44
N TYR A 211 16.62 0.80 -9.47
CA TYR A 211 17.03 -0.11 -10.54
C TYR A 211 17.91 0.54 -11.63
N GLY A 212 18.31 1.81 -11.46
CA GLY A 212 19.14 2.53 -12.42
C GLY A 212 18.40 3.00 -13.69
N GLN A 213 17.08 2.83 -13.77
CA GLN A 213 16.24 3.27 -14.89
C GLN A 213 15.90 4.76 -14.78
N ARG A 214 16.94 5.61 -14.83
CA ARG A 214 16.86 7.05 -14.55
C ARG A 214 15.89 7.80 -15.47
N ASP A 215 15.92 7.53 -16.77
CA ASP A 215 15.05 8.21 -17.74
C ASP A 215 13.57 7.91 -17.49
N ARG A 216 13.25 6.66 -17.13
CA ARG A 216 11.88 6.26 -16.76
C ARG A 216 11.47 6.87 -15.43
N ALA A 217 12.34 6.85 -14.42
CA ALA A 217 12.05 7.51 -13.15
C ALA A 217 11.74 9.01 -13.37
N TRP A 218 12.50 9.69 -14.22
CA TRP A 218 12.24 11.08 -14.56
C TRP A 218 10.91 11.28 -15.31
N ALA A 219 10.61 10.44 -16.29
CA ALA A 219 9.35 10.51 -17.03
C ALA A 219 8.12 10.38 -16.12
N LEU A 220 8.16 9.52 -15.09
CA LEU A 220 7.09 9.41 -14.09
C LEU A 220 6.94 10.67 -13.24
N VAL A 221 8.07 11.24 -12.80
CA VAL A 221 8.06 12.52 -12.05
C VAL A 221 7.42 13.61 -12.90
N GLN A 222 7.82 13.75 -14.16
CA GLN A 222 7.20 14.72 -15.07
C GLN A 222 5.70 14.45 -15.26
N LYS A 223 5.32 13.18 -15.45
CA LYS A 223 3.94 12.80 -15.70
C LYS A 223 3.02 13.15 -14.53
N VAL A 224 3.43 12.93 -13.28
CA VAL A 224 2.59 13.26 -12.13
C VAL A 224 2.41 14.76 -11.95
N PHE A 225 3.47 15.56 -12.15
CA PHE A 225 3.37 17.03 -12.11
C PHE A 225 2.47 17.59 -13.22
N GLU A 226 2.40 16.93 -14.37
CA GLU A 226 1.50 17.31 -15.47
C GLU A 226 0.05 16.85 -15.20
N ALA A 227 -0.14 15.59 -14.86
CA ALA A 227 -1.45 14.93 -14.84
C ALA A 227 -2.21 15.13 -13.52
N VAL A 228 -1.49 15.19 -12.39
CA VAL A 228 -2.04 15.36 -11.04
C VAL A 228 -1.27 16.49 -10.34
N PRO A 229 -1.31 17.71 -10.89
CA PRO A 229 -0.46 18.81 -10.43
C PRO A 229 -0.76 19.19 -8.97
N PRO A 230 0.20 19.74 -8.22
CA PRO A 230 -0.01 20.18 -6.84
C PRO A 230 -1.18 21.14 -6.65
N ARG A 231 -1.49 22.00 -7.64
CA ARG A 231 -2.69 22.87 -7.59
C ARG A 231 -4.01 22.10 -7.42
N ALA A 232 -4.05 20.86 -7.90
CA ALA A 232 -5.24 20.01 -7.88
C ALA A 232 -5.22 19.06 -6.67
N ALA A 233 -4.05 18.44 -6.41
CA ALA A 233 -3.88 17.45 -5.35
C ALA A 233 -3.61 18.06 -3.96
N GLY A 234 -3.13 19.30 -3.90
CA GLY A 234 -2.47 19.87 -2.74
C GLY A 234 -1.06 19.31 -2.57
N TRP A 235 -0.18 20.09 -1.96
CA TRP A 235 1.10 19.55 -1.51
C TRP A 235 0.94 18.72 -0.23
N SER A 236 1.72 17.65 -0.11
CA SER A 236 1.60 16.64 0.95
C SER A 236 2.88 15.80 1.06
N TYR A 237 2.97 14.89 2.03
CA TYR A 237 4.17 14.07 2.24
C TYR A 237 4.57 13.25 1.01
N GLU A 238 3.59 12.81 0.21
CA GLU A 238 3.81 12.02 -1.01
C GLU A 238 4.64 12.78 -2.06
N TRP A 239 4.66 14.11 -2.02
CA TRP A 239 5.44 14.94 -2.94
C TRP A 239 6.91 15.08 -2.55
N ILE A 240 7.27 14.88 -1.27
CA ILE A 240 8.64 15.07 -0.79
C ILE A 240 9.62 14.18 -1.56
N ASP A 241 9.22 12.94 -1.77
CA ASP A 241 10.02 11.94 -2.47
C ASP A 241 10.19 12.30 -3.95
N LEU A 242 9.15 12.85 -4.59
CA LEU A 242 9.20 13.34 -5.97
C LEU A 242 10.13 14.56 -6.11
N VAL A 243 10.08 15.50 -5.16
CA VAL A 243 10.98 16.66 -5.12
C VAL A 243 12.43 16.23 -4.96
N ALA A 244 12.72 15.33 -4.02
CA ALA A 244 14.06 14.78 -3.84
C ALA A 244 14.55 14.04 -5.10
N LEU A 245 13.66 13.27 -5.76
CA LEU A 245 13.98 12.58 -7.01
C LEU A 245 14.36 13.55 -8.14
N CYS A 246 13.77 14.74 -8.23
CA CYS A 246 14.21 15.75 -9.20
C CYS A 246 15.72 16.02 -9.07
N PHE A 247 16.21 16.22 -7.84
CA PHE A 247 17.63 16.44 -7.58
C PHE A 247 18.49 15.19 -7.80
N ASP A 248 18.06 14.02 -7.30
CA ASP A 248 18.76 12.74 -7.48
C ASP A 248 18.92 12.38 -8.97
N LEU A 249 17.96 12.78 -9.80
CA LEU A 249 17.99 12.61 -11.25
C LEU A 249 18.85 13.66 -11.99
N GLY A 250 19.29 14.71 -11.30
CA GLY A 250 20.14 15.78 -11.84
C GLY A 250 19.36 17.01 -12.34
N ASN A 251 18.03 17.02 -12.20
CA ASN A 251 17.16 18.12 -12.63
C ASN A 251 17.03 19.17 -11.52
N ARG A 252 18.12 19.88 -11.23
CA ARG A 252 18.20 20.83 -10.10
C ARG A 252 17.17 21.96 -10.19
N ASP A 253 16.98 22.56 -11.36
CA ASP A 253 16.01 23.66 -11.53
C ASP A 253 14.58 23.22 -11.25
N ALA A 254 14.21 22.01 -11.71
CA ALA A 254 12.90 21.43 -11.43
C ALA A 254 12.74 21.07 -9.95
N GLY A 255 13.79 20.53 -9.32
CA GLY A 255 13.82 20.25 -7.89
C GLY A 255 13.64 21.52 -7.05
N HIS A 256 14.39 22.57 -7.36
CA HIS A 256 14.31 23.88 -6.71
C HIS A 256 12.90 24.48 -6.87
N ALA A 257 12.37 24.53 -8.10
CA ALA A 257 11.05 25.10 -8.36
C ALA A 257 9.94 24.35 -7.60
N ALA A 258 10.00 23.01 -7.57
CA ALA A 258 9.02 22.20 -6.84
C ALA A 258 9.15 22.38 -5.32
N LEU A 259 10.39 22.42 -4.80
CA LEU A 259 10.67 22.66 -3.38
C LEU A 259 10.15 24.04 -2.94
N MET A 260 10.47 25.09 -3.68
CA MET A 260 10.01 26.46 -3.39
C MET A 260 8.49 26.59 -3.50
N GLY A 261 7.86 25.96 -4.49
CA GLY A 261 6.41 25.93 -4.62
C GLY A 261 5.73 25.26 -3.42
N PHE A 262 6.29 24.14 -2.96
CA PHE A 262 5.80 23.42 -1.78
C PHE A 262 6.02 24.23 -0.49
N ALA A 263 7.22 24.78 -0.29
CA ALA A 263 7.53 25.59 0.89
C ALA A 263 6.64 26.84 0.96
N LYS A 264 6.45 27.53 -0.18
CA LYS A 264 5.62 28.73 -0.27
C LYS A 264 4.19 28.49 0.20
N GLU A 265 3.54 27.42 -0.28
CA GLU A 265 2.14 27.12 0.12
C GLU A 265 2.03 26.95 1.64
N ASN A 266 2.97 26.22 2.26
CA ASN A 266 2.95 25.99 3.71
C ASN A 266 3.29 27.26 4.52
N ILE A 267 4.19 28.10 4.02
CA ILE A 267 4.49 29.41 4.62
C ILE A 267 3.25 30.32 4.55
N GLU A 268 2.56 30.35 3.41
CA GLU A 268 1.33 31.12 3.23
C GLU A 268 0.20 30.60 4.12
N THR A 269 0.08 29.28 4.31
CA THR A 269 -0.83 28.67 5.29
C THR A 269 -0.52 29.18 6.69
N LEU A 270 0.72 29.07 7.17
CA LEU A 270 1.10 29.56 8.49
C LEU A 270 0.83 31.06 8.67
N ALA A 271 1.15 31.87 7.65
CA ALA A 271 0.90 33.32 7.67
C ALA A 271 -0.61 33.65 7.70
N PHE A 272 -1.45 32.85 7.04
CA PHE A 272 -2.90 32.99 7.11
C PHE A 272 -3.44 32.63 8.49
N GLU A 273 -3.00 31.51 9.05
CA GLU A 273 -3.43 31.02 10.38
C GLU A 273 -3.08 32.03 11.49
N GLN A 274 -1.91 32.66 11.43
CA GLN A 274 -1.52 33.72 12.38
C GLN A 274 -2.44 34.95 12.34
N ARG A 275 -3.11 35.21 11.22
CA ARG A 275 -4.06 36.32 11.07
C ARG A 275 -5.47 35.99 11.53
N LEU A 276 -5.77 34.71 11.81
CA LEU A 276 -7.07 34.32 12.33
C LEU A 276 -7.30 34.90 13.73
N ARG A 277 -8.58 35.13 14.06
CA ARG A 277 -8.95 35.59 15.40
C ARG A 277 -8.59 34.51 16.43
N PRO A 278 -8.23 34.86 17.68
CA PRO A 278 -7.79 33.90 18.68
C PRO A 278 -8.73 32.69 18.88
N GLY A 279 -10.05 32.89 18.77
CA GLY A 279 -11.03 31.79 18.88
C GLY A 279 -11.10 30.84 17.68
N LEU A 280 -10.52 31.20 16.53
CA LEU A 280 -10.43 30.36 15.33
C LEU A 280 -9.08 29.66 15.21
N GLN A 281 -8.00 30.23 15.77
CA GLN A 281 -6.67 29.64 15.76
C GLN A 281 -6.61 28.26 16.44
N GLY A 282 -7.42 28.04 17.48
CA GLY A 282 -7.50 26.75 18.17
C GLY A 282 -8.07 25.61 17.31
N VAL A 283 -8.80 25.93 16.24
CA VAL A 283 -9.43 24.94 15.34
C VAL A 283 -8.43 24.43 14.30
N SER A 284 -7.42 25.22 13.94
CA SER A 284 -6.44 24.91 12.89
C SER A 284 -5.12 24.29 13.41
N THR A 285 -5.11 23.78 14.64
CA THR A 285 -3.89 23.26 15.28
C THR A 285 -3.26 22.10 14.50
N THR A 286 -4.09 21.30 13.83
CA THR A 286 -3.65 20.20 12.96
C THR A 286 -2.92 20.73 11.73
N GLU A 287 -3.50 21.72 11.04
CA GLU A 287 -2.98 22.34 9.82
C GLU A 287 -1.66 23.05 10.10
N ILE A 288 -1.57 23.79 11.21
CA ILE A 288 -0.34 24.44 11.66
C ILE A 288 0.75 23.40 11.93
N SER A 289 0.42 22.34 12.67
CA SER A 289 1.39 21.27 12.99
C SER A 289 1.87 20.55 11.73
N LEU A 290 0.96 20.30 10.78
CA LEU A 290 1.28 19.70 9.50
C LEU A 290 2.21 20.60 8.67
N ALA A 291 1.90 21.89 8.55
CA ALA A 291 2.70 22.84 7.79
C ALA A 291 4.13 22.96 8.35
N TYR A 292 4.31 23.05 9.67
CA TYR A 292 5.63 23.02 10.29
C TYR A 292 6.39 21.72 10.02
N SER A 293 5.70 20.58 10.11
CA SER A 293 6.33 19.27 9.85
C SER A 293 6.79 19.14 8.39
N LEU A 294 5.97 19.60 7.44
CA LEU A 294 6.29 19.63 6.02
C LEU A 294 7.47 20.57 5.73
N LEU A 295 7.46 21.78 6.29
CA LEU A 295 8.59 22.71 6.17
C LEU A 295 9.89 22.13 6.74
N GLY A 296 9.82 21.48 7.90
CA GLY A 296 10.98 20.78 8.47
C GLY A 296 11.49 19.64 7.57
N ALA A 297 10.61 18.94 6.86
CA ALA A 297 11.01 17.93 5.90
C ALA A 297 11.64 18.53 4.63
N LEU A 298 11.07 19.62 4.11
CA LEU A 298 11.61 20.35 2.96
C LEU A 298 12.96 21.00 3.27
N HIS A 299 13.15 21.51 4.49
CA HIS A 299 14.44 22.02 4.95
C HIS A 299 15.53 20.94 4.89
N ARG A 300 15.23 19.71 5.33
CA ARG A 300 16.16 18.57 5.21
C ARG A 300 16.47 18.22 3.75
N VAL A 301 15.48 18.30 2.86
CA VAL A 301 15.70 18.10 1.41
C VAL A 301 16.62 19.20 0.87
N ALA A 302 16.31 20.47 1.13
CA ALA A 302 17.12 21.61 0.69
C ALA A 302 18.57 21.50 1.21
N ALA A 303 18.75 21.13 2.48
CA ALA A 303 20.06 20.88 3.08
C ALA A 303 20.83 19.76 2.40
N ARG A 304 20.17 18.60 2.17
CA ARG A 304 20.78 17.44 1.52
C ARG A 304 21.33 17.77 0.14
N TYR A 305 20.65 18.64 -0.62
CA TYR A 305 21.04 18.98 -1.98
C TYR A 305 21.79 20.32 -2.11
N GLY A 306 21.96 21.07 -1.02
CA GLY A 306 22.64 22.37 -1.01
C GLY A 306 21.85 23.49 -1.70
N ASP A 307 20.53 23.49 -1.56
CA ASP A 307 19.65 24.56 -2.05
C ASP A 307 19.51 25.66 -0.99
N SER A 308 20.50 26.55 -0.93
CA SER A 308 20.59 27.58 0.11
C SER A 308 19.45 28.61 0.08
N GLU A 309 18.89 28.87 -1.11
CA GLU A 309 17.75 29.80 -1.24
C GLU A 309 16.51 29.20 -0.58
N ALA A 310 16.21 27.94 -0.88
CA ALA A 310 15.12 27.22 -0.23
C ALA A 310 15.32 27.09 1.29
N GLN A 311 16.53 26.79 1.74
CA GLN A 311 16.83 26.73 3.18
C GLN A 311 16.55 28.06 3.86
N ALA A 312 17.09 29.17 3.34
CA ALA A 312 16.91 30.49 3.93
C ALA A 312 15.43 30.92 3.96
N ALA A 313 14.68 30.61 2.90
CA ALA A 313 13.24 30.90 2.84
C ALA A 313 12.44 30.15 3.91
N ILE A 314 12.81 28.89 4.19
CA ILE A 314 12.14 28.07 5.20
C ILE A 314 12.56 28.48 6.62
N GLU A 315 13.85 28.71 6.85
CA GLU A 315 14.40 29.10 8.16
C GLU A 315 13.78 30.40 8.68
N ALA A 316 13.52 31.37 7.79
CA ALA A 316 12.88 32.65 8.13
C ALA A 316 11.47 32.52 8.76
N VAL A 317 10.86 31.33 8.70
CA VAL A 317 9.53 31.04 9.27
C VAL A 317 9.59 30.01 10.41
N LEU A 318 10.67 29.23 10.50
CA LEU A 318 10.86 28.24 11.57
C LEU A 318 11.53 28.84 12.82
N GLU A 319 12.27 29.94 12.68
CA GLU A 319 12.86 30.72 13.79
C GLU A 319 11.86 31.67 14.47
#